data_AF-A0A9N9AYG0-F1
#
_entry.id   AF-A0A9N9AYG0-F1
#
_cell.length_a   1.000
_cell.length_b   1.000
_cell.length_c   1.000
_cell.angle_alpha   90.00
_cell.angle_beta   90.00
_cell.angle_gamma   90.00
#
_symmetry.space_group_name_H-M   'P 1'
#
loop_
_entity.id
_entity.type
_entity.pdbx_description
1 polymer ?
#
loop_
_entity_poly.entity_id
_entity_poly.type
_entity_poly.pdbx_seq_one_letter_code
_entity_poly.pdbx_strand_id
1 'polypeptide(L)'
;MRLEKCYFCSSTIYPGHGTMFVRNDSKVFRFCRSKCNAAFKHKRNPRKVRWTKAFRKAAGKEMTIDSTFEFEKRRNVPVRYDRELVTTTVKALKRVTEIRAKRERVFYKNRMAGNKEREKAEFISEVQRNIELVQAPSTKIKTQVSKILEKKTQKQLQEQDMEVDG
;
A
#
# COMPACT_ATOMS: atom_id res chain seq x y z
N MET A 1 -17.33 23.96 -2.02
CA MET A 1 -16.69 22.86 -2.78
C MET A 1 -16.72 21.59 -1.93
N ARG A 2 -17.20 20.46 -2.46
CA ARG A 2 -17.34 19.20 -1.70
C ARG A 2 -16.50 18.09 -2.32
N LEU A 3 -15.77 17.37 -1.48
CA LEU A 3 -15.07 16.15 -1.87
C LEU A 3 -16.02 14.97 -1.74
N GLU A 4 -16.27 14.28 -2.84
CA GLU A 4 -17.17 13.14 -2.87
C GLU A 4 -16.41 11.83 -2.78
N LYS A 5 -17.07 10.75 -2.37
CA LYS A 5 -16.49 9.42 -2.38
C LYS A 5 -16.97 8.67 -3.62
N CYS A 6 -16.06 7.98 -4.28
CA CYS A 6 -16.42 7.10 -5.39
C CYS A 6 -17.24 5.92 -4.90
N TYR A 7 -18.30 5.59 -5.64
CA TYR A 7 -19.17 4.46 -5.34
C TYR A 7 -18.42 3.12 -5.34
N PHE A 8 -17.50 2.92 -6.28
CA PHE A 8 -16.80 1.64 -6.45
C PHE A 8 -15.51 1.54 -5.62
N CYS A 9 -14.62 2.53 -5.77
CA CYS A 9 -13.28 2.52 -5.16
C CYS A 9 -13.29 3.05 -3.71
N SER A 10 -14.31 3.82 -3.32
CA SER A 10 -14.36 4.66 -2.12
C SER A 10 -13.22 5.68 -1.97
N SER A 11 -12.41 5.89 -3.03
CA SER A 11 -11.44 6.99 -3.07
C SER A 11 -12.15 8.35 -3.17
N THR A 12 -11.44 9.38 -2.73
CA THR A 12 -11.90 10.77 -2.83
C THR A 12 -11.92 11.24 -4.28
N ILE A 13 -12.98 11.95 -4.66
CA ILE A 13 -13.19 12.59 -5.95
C ILE A 13 -13.08 14.10 -5.75
N TYR A 14 -12.13 14.70 -6.43
CA TYR A 14 -11.99 16.15 -6.50
C TYR A 14 -12.86 16.71 -7.63
N PRO A 15 -13.34 17.96 -7.52
CA PRO A 15 -14.08 18.64 -8.60
C PRO A 15 -13.29 18.65 -9.91
N GLY A 16 -14.01 18.50 -11.02
CA GLY A 16 -13.41 18.35 -12.35
C GLY A 16 -12.88 16.94 -12.67
N HIS A 17 -12.91 16.00 -11.72
CA HIS A 17 -12.44 14.63 -11.96
C HIS A 17 -13.57 13.59 -11.95
N GLY A 18 -13.37 12.56 -12.78
CA GLY A 18 -14.22 11.38 -12.78
C GLY A 18 -15.46 11.53 -13.64
N THR A 19 -16.45 10.68 -13.39
CA THR A 19 -17.74 10.69 -14.12
C THR A 19 -18.88 10.47 -13.13
N MET A 20 -20.06 10.98 -13.49
CA MET A 20 -21.28 10.81 -12.72
C MET A 20 -22.31 10.10 -13.59
N PHE A 21 -22.91 9.04 -13.04
CA PHE A 21 -24.02 8.32 -13.67
C PHE A 21 -25.26 8.51 -12.81
N VAL A 22 -26.32 9.03 -13.42
CA VAL A 22 -27.63 9.17 -12.78
C VAL A 22 -28.51 8.06 -13.32
N ARG A 23 -29.03 7.22 -12.42
CA ARG A 23 -29.95 6.13 -12.77
C ARG A 23 -31.40 6.63 -12.67
N ASN A 24 -32.32 5.96 -13.37
CA ASN A 24 -33.74 6.33 -13.43
C ASN A 24 -34.42 6.43 -12.05
N ASP A 25 -33.91 5.75 -11.01
CA ASP A 25 -34.39 5.89 -9.62
C ASP A 25 -33.81 7.12 -8.89
N SER A 26 -33.36 8.12 -9.65
CA SER A 26 -32.67 9.33 -9.20
C SER A 26 -31.42 9.09 -8.33
N LYS A 27 -30.86 7.86 -8.34
CA LYS A 27 -29.61 7.57 -7.63
C LYS A 27 -28.42 8.04 -8.43
N VAL A 28 -27.59 8.82 -7.75
CA VAL A 28 -26.37 9.39 -8.31
C VAL A 28 -25.17 8.54 -7.91
N PHE A 29 -24.53 7.94 -8.90
CA PHE A 29 -23.28 7.20 -8.74
C PHE A 29 -22.11 8.03 -9.25
N ARG A 30 -21.17 8.37 -8.37
CA ARG A 30 -19.95 9.09 -8.73
C ARG A 30 -18.77 8.13 -8.82
N PHE A 31 -17.95 8.27 -9.86
CA PHE A 31 -16.79 7.41 -10.10
C PHE A 31 -15.49 8.20 -10.17
N CYS A 32 -14.45 7.70 -9.48
CA CYS A 32 -13.13 8.33 -9.43
C CYS A 32 -12.42 8.32 -10.80
N ARG A 33 -12.55 7.23 -11.57
CA ARG A 33 -11.85 7.00 -12.85
C ARG A 33 -12.67 6.09 -13.78
N SER A 34 -12.32 6.04 -15.07
CA SER A 34 -12.93 5.16 -16.07
C SER A 34 -12.94 3.69 -15.65
N LYS A 35 -11.86 3.20 -15.01
CA LYS A 35 -11.77 1.83 -14.43
C LYS A 35 -12.95 1.49 -13.52
N CYS A 36 -13.37 2.43 -12.67
CA CYS A 36 -14.47 2.22 -11.72
C CYS A 36 -15.82 2.25 -12.41
N ASN A 37 -15.98 3.16 -13.36
CA ASN A 37 -17.20 3.26 -14.17
C ASN A 37 -17.39 1.98 -15.02
N ALA A 38 -16.34 1.53 -15.72
CA ALA A 38 -16.35 0.27 -16.48
C ALA A 38 -16.68 -0.93 -15.58
N ALA A 39 -16.02 -1.07 -14.42
CA ALA A 39 -16.30 -2.15 -13.49
C ALA A 39 -17.76 -2.15 -12.98
N PHE A 40 -18.33 -0.96 -12.77
CA PHE A 40 -19.75 -0.81 -12.42
C PHE A 40 -20.67 -1.22 -13.58
N LYS A 41 -20.37 -0.79 -14.82
CA LYS A 41 -21.12 -1.21 -16.03
C LYS A 41 -21.07 -2.73 -16.24
N HIS A 42 -19.93 -3.36 -15.96
CA HIS A 42 -19.77 -4.82 -15.95
C HIS A 42 -20.37 -5.51 -14.71
N LYS A 43 -21.17 -4.79 -13.90
CA LYS A 43 -21.86 -5.33 -12.72
C LYS A 43 -20.94 -6.06 -11.73
N ARG A 44 -19.65 -5.68 -11.66
CA ARG A 44 -18.70 -6.27 -10.72
C ARG A 44 -19.07 -5.83 -9.31
N ASN A 45 -19.12 -6.76 -8.35
CA ASN A 45 -19.40 -6.44 -6.96
C ASN A 45 -18.14 -5.85 -6.28
N PRO A 46 -18.15 -4.58 -5.81
CA PRO A 46 -17.00 -3.97 -5.14
C PRO A 46 -16.50 -4.77 -3.93
N ARG A 47 -17.39 -5.49 -3.22
CA ARG A 47 -17.05 -6.32 -2.06
C ARG A 47 -16.26 -7.57 -2.41
N LYS A 48 -16.25 -8.01 -3.68
CA LYS A 48 -15.44 -9.15 -4.17
C LYS A 48 -14.14 -8.67 -4.84
N VAL A 49 -14.02 -7.39 -5.16
CA VAL A 49 -12.86 -6.84 -5.88
C VAL A 49 -11.77 -6.41 -4.89
N ARG A 50 -10.66 -7.15 -4.86
CA ARG A 50 -9.61 -7.09 -3.81
C ARG A 50 -9.00 -5.72 -3.53
N TRP A 51 -8.94 -4.82 -4.52
CA TRP A 51 -8.30 -3.51 -4.39
C TRP A 51 -9.21 -2.41 -3.86
N THR A 52 -10.53 -2.65 -3.76
CA THR A 52 -11.47 -1.63 -3.26
C THR A 52 -11.40 -1.53 -1.74
N LYS A 53 -11.75 -0.37 -1.18
CA LYS A 53 -11.93 -0.21 0.27
C LYS A 53 -13.10 -1.05 0.79
N ALA A 54 -14.15 -1.24 -0.01
CA ALA A 54 -15.28 -2.08 0.35
C ALA A 54 -14.87 -3.54 0.63
N PHE A 55 -14.05 -4.15 -0.25
CA PHE A 55 -13.49 -5.48 -0.01
C PHE A 55 -12.61 -5.49 1.24
N ARG A 56 -11.73 -4.48 1.38
CA ARG A 56 -10.78 -4.42 2.51
C ARG A 56 -11.50 -4.36 3.87
N LYS A 57 -12.57 -3.57 3.98
CA LYS A 57 -13.39 -3.50 5.20
C LYS A 57 -14.11 -4.83 5.46
N ALA A 58 -14.73 -5.43 4.45
CA ALA A 58 -15.44 -6.70 4.60
C ALA A 58 -14.52 -7.87 4.94
N ALA A 59 -13.30 -7.90 4.40
CA ALA A 59 -12.31 -8.94 4.63
C ALA A 59 -11.42 -8.68 5.87
N GLY A 60 -11.79 -7.75 6.76
CA GLY A 60 -11.04 -7.46 7.98
C GLY A 60 -9.64 -6.86 7.75
N LYS A 61 -9.39 -6.27 6.57
CA LYS A 61 -8.09 -5.66 6.24
C LYS A 61 -7.93 -4.23 6.74
N GLU A 62 -9.01 -3.60 7.20
CA GLU A 62 -9.05 -2.26 7.76
C GLU A 62 -9.90 -2.28 9.03
N MET A 63 -9.62 -1.35 9.94
CA MET A 63 -10.45 -1.11 11.11
C MET A 63 -11.82 -0.58 10.65
N THR A 64 -12.90 -1.27 11.03
CA THR A 64 -14.27 -0.93 10.63
C THR A 64 -15.06 -0.21 11.72
N ILE A 65 -14.85 -0.60 12.98
CA ILE A 65 -15.54 -0.06 14.15
C ILE A 65 -14.52 0.78 14.92
N ASP A 66 -14.65 2.10 14.86
CA ASP A 66 -13.83 3.04 15.62
C ASP A 66 -14.58 4.34 15.87
N SER A 67 -14.42 4.92 17.06
CA SER A 67 -15.07 6.18 17.43
C SER A 67 -14.61 7.37 16.58
N THR A 68 -13.41 7.30 15.98
CA THR A 68 -12.93 8.38 15.10
C THR A 68 -13.77 8.53 13.83
N PHE A 69 -14.49 7.49 13.39
CA PHE A 69 -15.32 7.56 12.18
C PHE A 69 -16.61 8.35 12.38
N GLU A 70 -17.08 8.50 13.62
CA GLU A 70 -18.32 9.23 13.92
C GLU A 70 -18.20 10.74 13.63
N PHE A 71 -16.98 11.26 13.61
CA PHE A 71 -16.70 12.66 13.27
C PHE A 71 -16.90 12.98 11.78
N GLU A 72 -16.81 12.00 10.87
CA GLU A 72 -16.97 12.19 9.41
C GLU A 72 -18.46 12.16 8.98
N LYS A 73 -19.41 12.15 9.92
CA LYS A 73 -20.85 12.02 9.60
C LYS A 73 -21.42 13.21 8.84
N ARG A 74 -22.34 12.93 7.91
CA ARG A 74 -23.10 13.97 7.20
C ARG A 74 -24.07 14.64 8.17
N ARG A 75 -23.94 15.95 8.34
CA ARG A 75 -24.89 16.78 9.11
C ARG A 75 -25.93 17.34 8.14
N ASN A 76 -27.21 17.07 8.39
CA ASN A 76 -28.31 17.60 7.58
C ASN A 76 -28.92 18.88 8.18
N VAL A 77 -28.67 19.15 9.47
CA VAL A 77 -29.08 20.38 10.15
C VAL A 77 -27.89 21.32 10.24
N PRO A 78 -27.96 22.52 9.65
CA PRO A 78 -26.92 23.53 9.79
C PRO A 78 -26.98 24.18 11.18
N VAL A 79 -25.82 24.62 11.67
CA VAL A 79 -25.69 25.45 12.87
C VAL A 79 -25.33 26.86 12.43
N ARG A 80 -25.73 27.88 13.19
CA ARG A 80 -25.27 29.25 12.96
C ARG A 80 -23.75 29.30 13.00
N TYR A 81 -23.17 30.16 12.17
CA TYR A 81 -21.73 30.35 12.16
C TYR A 81 -21.27 30.99 13.47
N ASP A 82 -20.26 30.38 14.08
CA ASP A 82 -19.56 30.90 15.24
C ASP A 82 -18.05 30.68 15.01
N ARG A 83 -17.27 31.75 15.15
CA ARG A 83 -15.82 31.73 14.94
C ARG A 83 -15.12 30.84 15.95
N GLU A 84 -15.54 30.87 17.22
CA GLU A 84 -14.91 30.06 18.28
C GLU A 84 -15.16 28.57 18.02
N LEU A 85 -16.41 28.22 17.68
CA LEU A 85 -16.78 26.86 17.28
C LEU A 85 -15.96 26.36 16.08
N VAL A 86 -15.76 27.18 15.05
CA VAL A 86 -14.96 26.79 13.88
C VAL A 86 -13.49 26.58 14.27
N THR A 87 -12.91 27.47 15.07
CA THR A 87 -11.49 27.35 15.47
C THR A 87 -11.23 26.11 16.32
N THR A 88 -12.11 25.81 17.26
CA THR A 88 -12.05 24.60 18.10
C THR A 88 -12.22 23.34 17.26
N THR A 89 -13.16 23.35 16.30
CA THR A 89 -13.39 22.23 15.37
C THR A 89 -12.17 21.93 14.51
N VAL A 90 -11.50 22.95 13.95
CA VAL A 90 -10.29 22.76 13.13
C VAL A 90 -9.15 22.17 13.96
N LYS A 91 -8.96 22.62 15.21
CA LYS A 91 -7.98 22.03 16.14
C LYS A 91 -8.31 20.56 16.45
N ALA A 92 -9.58 20.28 16.76
CA ALA A 92 -10.06 18.93 17.05
C ALA A 92 -9.86 17.97 15.85
N LEU A 93 -10.13 18.42 14.63
CA LEU A 93 -9.96 17.61 13.41
C LEU A 93 -8.52 17.12 13.22
N LYS A 94 -7.53 18.00 13.40
CA LYS A 94 -6.10 17.60 13.34
C LYS A 94 -5.81 16.50 14.35
N ARG A 95 -6.27 16.68 15.59
CA ARG A 95 -6.06 15.70 16.65
C ARG A 95 -6.73 14.35 16.35
N VAL A 96 -7.96 14.36 15.84
CA VAL A 96 -8.68 13.14 15.45
C VAL A 96 -7.95 12.40 14.33
N THR A 97 -7.40 13.11 13.34
CA THR A 97 -6.62 12.48 12.27
C THR A 97 -5.35 11.78 12.77
N GLU A 98 -4.64 12.37 13.73
CA GLU A 98 -3.47 11.74 14.35
C GLU A 98 -3.84 10.47 15.11
N ILE A 99 -4.92 10.51 15.89
CA ILE A 99 -5.41 9.36 16.67
C ILE A 99 -5.79 8.23 15.71
N ARG A 100 -6.54 8.55 14.65
CA ARG A 100 -6.93 7.59 13.61
C ARG A 100 -5.70 6.94 12.97
N ALA A 101 -4.70 7.73 12.55
CA ALA A 101 -3.48 7.20 11.95
C ALA A 101 -2.69 6.28 12.91
N LYS A 102 -2.64 6.62 14.20
CA LYS A 102 -2.04 5.76 15.23
C LYS A 102 -2.79 4.44 15.38
N ARG A 103 -4.12 4.48 15.49
CA ARG A 103 -4.98 3.28 15.61
C ARG A 103 -4.88 2.37 14.39
N GLU A 104 -4.92 2.94 13.18
CA GLU A 104 -4.75 2.19 11.92
C GLU A 104 -3.37 1.50 11.85
N ARG A 105 -2.31 2.17 12.30
CA ARG A 105 -0.96 1.59 12.38
C ARG A 105 -0.89 0.41 13.35
N VAL A 106 -1.50 0.52 14.52
CA VAL A 106 -1.56 -0.58 15.51
C VAL A 106 -2.33 -1.76 14.94
N PHE A 107 -3.49 -1.52 14.32
CA PHE A 107 -4.27 -2.57 13.66
C PHE A 107 -3.46 -3.30 12.58
N TYR A 108 -2.70 -2.56 11.77
CA TYR A 108 -1.80 -3.15 10.78
C TYR A 108 -0.71 -4.02 11.43
N LYS A 109 -0.06 -3.52 12.48
CA LYS A 109 0.98 -4.27 13.21
C LYS A 109 0.44 -5.59 13.76
N ASN A 110 -0.72 -5.55 14.43
CA ASN A 110 -1.35 -6.75 14.99
C ASN A 110 -1.72 -7.75 13.89
N ARG A 111 -2.22 -7.27 12.74
CA ARG A 111 -2.54 -8.15 11.61
C ARG A 111 -1.31 -8.80 10.97
N MET A 112 -0.17 -8.10 10.96
CA MET A 112 1.08 -8.62 10.39
C MET A 112 1.95 -9.37 11.42
N ALA A 113 1.51 -9.46 12.67
CA ALA A 113 2.19 -10.24 13.69
C ALA A 113 2.22 -11.73 13.29
N GLY A 114 3.33 -12.42 13.58
CA GLY A 114 3.53 -13.83 13.22
C GLY A 114 4.02 -14.08 11.79
N ASN A 115 3.93 -13.11 10.86
CA ASN A 115 4.44 -13.30 9.50
C ASN A 115 5.96 -13.57 9.49
N LYS A 116 6.73 -12.90 10.35
CA LYS A 116 8.19 -13.12 10.46
C LYS A 116 8.54 -14.54 10.90
N GLU A 117 7.74 -15.13 11.77
CA GLU A 117 7.98 -16.49 12.27
C GLU A 117 7.64 -17.52 11.20
N ARG A 118 6.52 -17.31 10.48
CA ARG A 118 6.14 -18.12 9.32
C ARG A 118 7.20 -18.05 8.23
N GLU A 119 7.65 -16.85 7.90
CA GLU A 119 8.71 -16.62 6.92
C GLU A 119 10.01 -17.32 7.34
N LYS A 120 10.43 -17.23 8.61
CA LYS A 120 11.58 -17.98 9.13
C LYS A 120 11.39 -19.50 9.00
N ALA A 121 10.22 -20.02 9.33
CA ALA A 121 9.93 -21.45 9.22
C ALA A 121 9.94 -21.92 7.75
N GLU A 122 9.36 -21.12 6.85
CA GLU A 122 9.39 -21.36 5.41
C GLU A 122 10.83 -21.36 4.89
N PHE A 123 11.64 -20.36 5.25
CA PHE A 123 13.06 -20.30 4.89
C PHE A 123 13.85 -21.52 5.38
N ILE A 124 13.65 -21.94 6.64
CA ILE A 124 14.30 -23.14 7.17
C ILE A 124 13.89 -24.36 6.34
N SER A 125 12.60 -24.50 6.02
CA SER A 125 12.09 -25.62 5.21
C SER A 125 12.62 -25.59 3.77
N GLU A 126 12.79 -24.40 3.20
CA GLU A 126 13.30 -24.20 1.85
C GLU A 126 14.79 -24.54 1.78
N VAL A 127 15.59 -24.09 2.75
CA VAL A 127 17.02 -24.43 2.85
C VAL A 127 17.21 -25.93 3.04
N GLN A 128 16.37 -26.60 3.83
CA GLN A 128 16.44 -28.05 4.02
C GLN A 128 16.13 -28.83 2.74
N ARG A 129 15.09 -28.41 1.98
CA ARG A 129 14.70 -29.07 0.72
C ARG A 129 15.70 -28.83 -0.40
N ASN A 130 16.24 -27.61 -0.48
CA ASN A 130 17.08 -27.15 -1.58
C ASN A 130 18.55 -27.05 -1.18
N ILE A 131 18.99 -27.84 -0.21
CA ILE A 131 20.37 -27.80 0.31
C ILE A 131 21.40 -28.04 -0.80
N GLU A 132 21.06 -28.87 -1.79
CA GLU A 132 21.90 -29.22 -2.94
C GLU A 132 22.15 -28.04 -3.89
N LEU A 133 21.21 -27.09 -3.96
CA LEU A 133 21.35 -25.88 -4.79
C LEU A 133 22.29 -24.85 -4.15
N VAL A 134 22.61 -25.02 -2.86
CA VAL A 134 23.48 -24.12 -2.12
C VAL A 134 24.91 -24.66 -2.15
N GLN A 135 25.76 -24.07 -3.00
CA GLN A 135 27.21 -24.28 -2.91
C GLN A 135 27.72 -23.97 -1.50
N ALA A 136 28.54 -24.86 -0.94
CA ALA A 136 29.15 -24.69 0.36
C ALA A 136 29.86 -23.32 0.46
N PRO A 137 29.84 -22.66 1.64
CA PRO A 137 30.48 -21.36 1.83
C PRO A 137 31.96 -21.36 1.38
N SER A 138 32.65 -22.48 1.60
CA SER A 138 34.05 -22.70 1.20
C SER A 138 34.24 -22.71 -0.32
N THR A 139 33.33 -23.33 -1.09
CA THR A 139 33.43 -23.37 -2.56
C THR A 139 33.10 -22.00 -3.15
N LYS A 140 32.13 -21.27 -2.58
CA LYS A 140 31.86 -19.88 -2.97
C LYS A 140 33.07 -18.96 -2.74
N ILE A 141 33.69 -19.01 -1.57
CA ILE A 141 34.89 -18.21 -1.26
C ILE A 141 36.04 -18.55 -2.23
N LYS A 142 36.29 -19.85 -2.49
CA LYS A 142 37.31 -20.29 -3.47
C LYS A 142 37.04 -19.77 -4.88
N THR A 143 35.79 -19.80 -5.35
CA THR A 143 35.41 -19.25 -6.68
C THR A 143 35.51 -17.73 -6.76
N GLN A 144 35.31 -17.00 -5.66
CA GLN A 144 35.48 -15.55 -5.62
C GLN A 144 36.98 -15.17 -5.58
N VAL A 145 37.77 -15.87 -4.79
CA VAL A 145 39.23 -15.65 -4.70
C VAL A 145 39.92 -15.95 -6.03
N SER A 146 39.56 -17.05 -6.71
CA SER A 146 40.08 -17.36 -8.06
C SER A 146 39.72 -16.28 -9.09
N LYS A 147 38.48 -15.81 -9.12
CA LYS A 147 38.07 -14.69 -9.99
C LYS A 147 38.82 -13.38 -9.70
N ILE A 148 39.14 -13.11 -8.44
CA ILE A 148 39.93 -11.93 -8.04
C ILE A 148 41.39 -12.09 -8.50
N LEU A 149 41.96 -13.28 -8.33
CA LEU A 149 43.32 -13.61 -8.79
C LEU A 149 43.43 -13.51 -10.32
N GLU A 150 42.47 -14.07 -11.07
CA GLU A 150 42.40 -13.99 -12.53
C GLU A 150 42.31 -12.55 -13.03
N LYS A 151 41.50 -11.72 -12.38
CA LYS A 151 41.46 -10.28 -12.70
C LYS A 151 42.79 -9.58 -12.40
N LYS A 152 43.48 -9.98 -11.35
CA LYS A 152 44.76 -9.38 -10.94
C LYS A 152 45.87 -9.77 -11.93
N THR A 153 45.92 -11.02 -12.37
CA THR A 153 46.86 -11.48 -13.40
C THR A 153 46.56 -10.88 -14.78
N GLN A 154 45.29 -10.77 -15.17
CA GLN A 154 44.91 -10.06 -16.41
C GLN A 154 45.34 -8.60 -16.40
N LYS A 155 45.26 -7.94 -15.24
CA LYS A 155 45.67 -6.55 -15.09
C LYS A 155 47.19 -6.38 -15.14
N GLN A 156 47.95 -7.32 -14.56
CA GLN A 156 49.41 -7.33 -14.64
C GLN A 156 49.93 -7.62 -16.05
N LEU A 157 49.28 -8.52 -16.79
CA LEU A 157 49.59 -8.75 -18.20
C LEU A 157 49.32 -7.50 -19.04
N GLN A 158 48.17 -6.83 -18.83
CA GLN A 158 47.88 -5.55 -19.49
C GLN A 158 48.88 -4.44 -19.13
N GLU A 159 49.37 -4.39 -17.89
CA GLU A 159 50.39 -3.43 -17.47
C GLU A 159 51.76 -3.76 -18.09
N GLN A 160 52.11 -5.03 -18.25
CA GLN A 160 53.35 -5.46 -18.94
C GLN A 160 53.30 -5.23 -20.46
N ASP A 161 52.15 -5.49 -21.09
CA ASP A 161 51.97 -5.24 -22.54
C ASP A 161 52.07 -3.72 -22.84
N MET A 162 51.65 -2.86 -21.91
CA MET A 162 51.76 -1.40 -22.00
C MET A 162 53.19 -0.86 -21.75
N GLU A 163 54.06 -1.60 -21.08
CA GLU A 163 55.47 -1.23 -20.85
C GLU A 163 56.40 -1.65 -22.01
N VAL A 164 55.98 -2.57 -22.87
CA VAL A 164 56.77 -3.07 -24.02
C VAL A 164 56.53 -2.23 -25.29
N ASP A 165 55.40 -1.53 -25.39
CA ASP A 165 55.03 -0.68 -26.53
C ASP A 165 55.41 0.82 -26.34
N GLY A 166 56.20 1.15 -25.32
CA GLY A 166 56.63 2.52 -24.96
C GLY A 166 58.10 2.84 -25.21
#